data_AF-A0A821PPL6-F1
#
_entry.id   AF-A0A821PPL6-F1
#
_cell.length_a   1.000
_cell.length_b   1.000
_cell.length_c   1.000
_cell.angle_alpha   90.00
_cell.angle_beta   90.00
_cell.angle_gamma   90.00
#
_symmetry.space_group_name_H-M   'P 1'
#
loop_
_entity.id
_entity.type
_entity.pdbx_description
1 polymer ?
#
loop_
_entity_poly.entity_id
_entity_poly.type
_entity_poly.pdbx_seq_one_letter_code
_entity_poly.pdbx_strand_id
1 'polypeptide(L)'
;FSILSVALRLMHKLLPKLTREQLFEIAQILSVAGPNECQYWTLEINKWMYDYNMSSKFLSESFYHHVREQLVQLLSSKNTYIRVNCRNFSCNPKRLNISSNHRLIAFVNQLY
;
A
#
# COMPACT_ATOMS: atom_id res chain seq x y z
N PHE A 1 -14.58 -8.82 16.82
CA PHE A 1 -13.30 -8.18 16.48
C PHE A 1 -12.19 -9.19 16.68
N SER A 2 -11.40 -9.47 15.65
CA SER A 2 -10.27 -10.38 15.77
C SER A 2 -9.09 -9.63 16.39
N ILE A 3 -8.29 -10.31 17.22
CA ILE A 3 -7.05 -9.75 17.80
C ILE A 3 -6.15 -9.16 16.70
N LEU A 4 -6.15 -9.78 15.52
CA LEU A 4 -5.40 -9.35 14.34
C LEU A 4 -5.83 -7.97 13.81
N SER A 5 -7.13 -7.65 13.76
CA SER A 5 -7.57 -6.34 13.25
C SER A 5 -7.18 -5.21 14.23
N VAL A 6 -7.22 -5.49 15.53
CA VAL A 6 -6.74 -4.55 16.57
C VAL A 6 -5.23 -4.33 16.44
N ALA A 7 -4.45 -5.40 16.24
CA ALA A 7 -3.00 -5.30 16.06
C ALA A 7 -2.64 -4.45 14.83
N LEU A 8 -3.28 -4.69 13.68
CA LEU A 8 -3.05 -3.89 12.46
C LEU A 8 -3.41 -2.41 12.67
N ARG A 9 -4.49 -2.13 13.40
CA ARG A 9 -4.89 -0.75 13.71
C ARG A 9 -3.89 -0.03 14.62
N LEU A 10 -3.32 -0.74 15.61
CA LEU A 10 -2.26 -0.20 16.46
C LEU A 10 -0.96 0.02 15.67
N MET A 11 -0.59 -0.96 14.84
CA MET A 11 0.56 -0.87 13.96
C MET A 11 0.48 0.35 13.04
N HIS A 12 -0.67 0.58 12.40
CA HIS A 12 -0.91 1.75 11.56
C HIS A 12 -0.64 3.08 12.31
N LYS A 13 -1.03 3.18 13.59
CA LYS A 13 -0.77 4.37 14.41
C LYS A 13 0.71 4.54 14.77
N LEU A 14 1.47 3.45 14.82
CA LEU A 14 2.88 3.46 15.21
C LEU A 14 3.82 3.73 14.02
N LEU A 15 3.38 3.52 12.78
CA LEU A 15 4.19 3.67 11.55
C LEU A 15 5.12 4.91 11.54
N PRO A 16 4.68 6.13 11.91
CA PRO A 16 5.53 7.31 11.84
C PRO A 16 6.71 7.31 12.83
N LYS A 17 6.67 6.43 13.84
CA LYS A 17 7.70 6.32 14.89
C LYS A 17 8.68 5.17 14.64
N LEU A 18 8.44 4.35 13.62
CA LEU A 18 9.23 3.16 13.36
C LEU A 18 10.48 3.50 12.54
N THR A 19 11.54 2.74 12.78
CA THR A 19 12.75 2.80 11.96
C THR A 19 12.49 2.19 10.58
N ARG A 20 13.37 2.46 9.63
CA ARG A 20 13.26 1.93 8.26
C ARG A 20 13.30 0.40 8.23
N GLU A 21 14.18 -0.18 9.03
CA GLU A 21 14.32 -1.64 9.17
C GLU A 21 13.01 -2.26 9.69
N GLN A 22 12.42 -1.65 10.72
CA GLN A 22 11.12 -2.08 11.25
C GLN A 22 10.00 -1.97 10.22
N LEU A 23 9.97 -0.90 9.42
CA LEU A 23 8.99 -0.76 8.34
C LEU A 23 9.15 -1.85 7.28
N PHE A 24 10.39 -2.22 6.95
CA PHE A 24 10.70 -3.28 5.99
C PHE A 24 10.24 -4.64 6.51
N GLU A 25 10.58 -4.98 7.76
CA GLU A 25 10.13 -6.22 8.42
C GLU A 25 8.60 -6.31 8.45
N ILE A 26 7.92 -5.20 8.81
CA ILE A 26 6.47 -5.14 8.83
C ILE A 26 5.89 -5.39 7.45
N ALA A 27 6.44 -4.75 6.40
CA ALA A 27 5.95 -4.96 5.05
C ALA A 27 6.07 -6.42 4.60
N GLN A 28 7.14 -7.11 5.00
CA GLN A 28 7.33 -8.54 4.68
C GLN A 28 6.30 -9.45 5.35
N ILE A 29 5.87 -9.15 6.58
CA ILE A 29 4.91 -9.98 7.32
C ILE A 29 3.44 -9.61 7.03
N LEU A 30 3.18 -8.45 6.45
CA LEU A 30 1.82 -8.00 6.14
C LEU A 30 1.16 -8.92 5.12
N SER A 31 0.04 -9.51 5.51
CA SER A 31 -0.80 -10.31 4.61
C SER A 31 -1.90 -9.46 3.99
N VAL A 32 -2.02 -9.56 2.67
CA VAL A 32 -3.14 -9.00 1.89
C VAL A 32 -4.39 -9.90 1.92
N ALA A 33 -4.24 -11.13 2.41
CA ALA A 33 -5.34 -12.08 2.60
C ALA A 33 -5.90 -11.97 4.02
N GLY A 34 -7.21 -12.15 4.16
CA GLY A 34 -7.87 -12.21 5.46
C GLY A 34 -9.27 -11.61 5.43
N PRO A 35 -9.90 -11.48 6.61
CA PRO A 35 -11.19 -10.82 6.76
C PRO A 35 -11.15 -9.38 6.25
N ASN A 36 -12.31 -8.88 5.80
CA ASN A 36 -12.45 -7.53 5.22
C ASN A 36 -11.82 -6.41 6.07
N GLU A 37 -11.95 -6.49 7.40
CA GLU A 37 -11.39 -5.49 8.32
C GLU A 37 -9.85 -5.53 8.33
N CYS A 38 -9.24 -6.73 8.28
CA CYS A 38 -7.80 -6.86 8.20
C CYS A 38 -7.28 -6.35 6.86
N GLN A 39 -7.95 -6.71 5.75
CA GLN A 39 -7.58 -6.20 4.42
C GLN A 39 -7.65 -4.68 4.34
N TYR A 40 -8.61 -4.06 5.02
CA TYR A 40 -8.70 -2.61 5.11
C TYR A 40 -7.48 -2.01 5.80
N TRP A 41 -7.11 -2.50 6.98
CA TRP A 41 -5.93 -1.98 7.68
C TRP A 41 -4.62 -2.29 6.95
N THR A 42 -4.49 -3.47 6.32
CA THR A 42 -3.35 -3.77 5.45
C THR A 42 -3.25 -2.78 4.29
N LEU A 43 -4.39 -2.41 3.68
CA LEU A 43 -4.41 -1.40 2.63
C LEU A 43 -3.96 -0.03 3.17
N GLU A 44 -4.49 0.43 4.31
CA GLU A 44 -4.11 1.73 4.88
C GLU A 44 -2.61 1.79 5.24
N ILE A 45 -2.04 0.70 5.79
CA ILE A 45 -0.61 0.61 6.07
C ILE A 45 0.22 0.69 4.78
N ASN A 46 -0.16 -0.08 3.75
CA ASN A 46 0.54 -0.08 2.46
C ASN A 46 0.49 1.29 1.76
N LYS A 47 -0.65 1.98 1.82
CA LYS A 47 -0.79 3.35 1.31
C LYS A 47 0.19 4.32 2.00
N TRP A 48 0.26 4.25 3.33
CA TRP A 48 1.18 5.08 4.10
C TRP A 48 2.64 4.78 3.74
N MET A 49 3.01 3.49 3.66
CA MET A 49 4.37 3.08 3.30
C MET A 49 4.77 3.52 1.88
N TYR A 50 3.83 3.46 0.92
CA TYR A 50 4.05 3.94 -0.44
C TYR A 50 4.34 5.45 -0.46
N ASP A 51 3.51 6.25 0.20
CA ASP A 51 3.69 7.70 0.28
C ASP A 51 4.96 8.09 1.03
N TYR A 52 5.27 7.37 2.12
CA TYR A 52 6.51 7.54 2.87
C TYR A 52 7.73 7.31 1.97
N ASN A 53 7.72 6.26 1.15
CA ASN A 53 8.78 5.97 0.19
C ASN A 53 8.91 7.05 -0.90
N MET A 54 7.79 7.52 -1.45
CA MET A 54 7.80 8.61 -2.43
C MET A 54 8.34 9.93 -1.87
N SER A 55 8.07 10.21 -0.59
CA SER A 55 8.55 11.42 0.08
C SER A 55 10.01 11.33 0.55
N SER A 56 10.46 10.13 0.91
CA SER A 56 11.77 9.87 1.48
C SER A 56 12.63 9.21 0.41
N LYS A 57 13.47 9.99 -0.29
CA LYS A 57 14.44 9.54 -1.33
C LYS A 57 15.49 8.49 -0.85
N PHE A 58 15.25 7.82 0.28
CA PHE A 58 16.20 7.02 1.03
C PHE A 58 15.73 5.59 1.34
N LEU A 59 14.55 5.18 0.86
CA LEU A 59 14.12 3.79 0.97
C LEU A 59 14.61 2.98 -0.24
N SER A 60 14.92 1.70 -0.01
CA SER A 60 15.43 0.82 -1.05
C SER A 60 14.38 0.62 -2.14
N GLU A 61 14.86 0.49 -3.38
CA GLU A 61 14.03 0.13 -4.53
C GLU A 61 13.27 -1.19 -4.26
N SER A 62 13.91 -2.14 -3.57
CA SER A 62 13.26 -3.40 -3.15
C SER A 62 12.05 -3.19 -2.24
N PHE A 63 12.11 -2.26 -1.27
CA PHE A 63 10.96 -1.95 -0.41
C PHE A 63 9.83 -1.32 -1.21
N TYR A 64 10.17 -0.43 -2.15
CA TYR A 64 9.18 0.17 -3.05
C TYR A 64 8.43 -0.87 -3.88
N HIS A 65 9.16 -1.79 -4.50
CA HIS A 65 8.57 -2.85 -5.30
C HIS A 65 7.68 -3.76 -4.46
N HIS A 66 8.13 -4.16 -3.26
CA HIS A 66 7.33 -5.00 -2.36
C HIS A 66 5.99 -4.35 -2.00
N VAL A 67 6.00 -3.08 -1.56
CA VAL A 67 4.77 -2.35 -1.23
C VAL A 67 3.87 -2.19 -2.46
N ARG A 68 4.45 -1.96 -3.65
CA ARG A 68 3.69 -1.91 -4.91
C ARG A 68 3.01 -3.24 -5.21
N GLU A 69 3.71 -4.35 -5.12
CA GLU A 69 3.15 -5.68 -5.36
C GLU A 69 1.99 -5.98 -4.42
N GLN A 70 2.11 -5.62 -3.13
CA GLN A 70 1.00 -5.75 -2.18
C GLN A 70 -0.22 -4.92 -2.59
N LEU A 71 -0.02 -3.69 -3.05
CA LEU A 71 -1.11 -2.85 -3.57
C LEU A 71 -1.74 -3.46 -4.83
N VAL A 72 -0.96 -4.05 -5.73
CA VAL A 72 -1.49 -4.77 -6.92
C VAL A 72 -2.33 -5.98 -6.50
N GLN A 73 -1.88 -6.75 -5.52
CA GLN A 73 -2.66 -7.87 -4.98
C GLN A 73 -3.96 -7.40 -4.31
N LEU A 74 -3.97 -6.22 -3.67
CA LEU A 74 -5.18 -5.63 -3.10
C LEU A 74 -6.14 -5.10 -4.18
N LEU A 75 -5.63 -4.65 -5.34
CA LEU A 75 -6.46 -4.30 -6.51
C LEU A 75 -7.21 -5.52 -7.08
N SER A 76 -6.67 -6.73 -6.92
CA SER A 76 -7.33 -7.98 -7.31
C SER A 76 -8.14 -8.64 -6.18
N SER A 77 -8.29 -7.98 -5.02
CA SER A 77 -9.07 -8.51 -3.89
C SER A 77 -10.51 -8.85 -4.29
N LYS A 78 -11.10 -9.91 -3.74
CA LYS A 78 -12.53 -10.23 -3.94
C LYS A 78 -13.47 -9.18 -3.33
N ASN A 79 -12.98 -8.39 -2.37
CA ASN A 79 -13.75 -7.33 -1.73
C ASN A 79 -13.78 -6.05 -2.59
N THR A 80 -14.97 -5.70 -3.10
CA THR A 80 -15.17 -4.51 -3.95
C THR A 80 -14.77 -3.21 -3.28
N TYR A 81 -15.03 -3.06 -1.98
CA TYR A 81 -14.65 -1.85 -1.24
C TYR A 81 -13.13 -1.67 -1.22
N ILE A 82 -12.37 -2.74 -0.94
CA ILE A 82 -10.91 -2.73 -0.94
C ILE A 82 -10.37 -2.38 -2.34
N ARG A 83 -10.90 -3.04 -3.39
CA ARG A 83 -10.49 -2.77 -4.78
C ARG A 83 -10.69 -1.31 -5.17
N VAL A 84 -11.88 -0.75 -4.90
CA VAL A 84 -12.20 0.64 -5.24
C VAL A 84 -11.31 1.61 -4.48
N ASN A 85 -11.09 1.38 -3.20
CA ASN A 85 -10.27 2.25 -2.37
C ASN A 85 -8.79 2.20 -2.79
N CYS A 86 -8.29 1.01 -3.14
CA CYS A 86 -6.95 0.84 -3.69
C CYS A 86 -6.81 1.51 -5.07
N ARG A 87 -7.81 1.35 -5.96
CA ARG A 87 -7.84 2.04 -7.27
C ARG A 87 -7.81 3.56 -7.12
N ASN A 88 -8.64 4.10 -6.23
CA ASN A 88 -8.71 5.55 -5.99
C ASN A 88 -7.38 6.10 -5.45
N PHE A 89 -6.66 5.31 -4.64
CA PHE A 89 -5.33 5.66 -4.18
C PHE A 89 -4.32 5.71 -5.33
N SER A 90 -4.26 4.67 -6.17
CA SER A 90 -3.30 4.61 -7.29
C SER A 90 -3.58 5.65 -8.37
N CYS A 91 -4.85 5.94 -8.65
CA CYS A 91 -5.26 6.93 -9.65
C CYS A 91 -5.24 8.39 -9.14
N ASN A 92 -4.72 8.64 -7.93
CA ASN A 92 -4.67 9.98 -7.38
C ASN A 92 -3.74 10.89 -8.23
N PRO A 93 -4.17 12.13 -8.57
CA PRO A 93 -3.36 13.11 -9.31
C PRO A 93 -1.93 13.30 -8.80
N LYS A 94 -1.73 13.17 -7.48
CA LYS A 94 -0.42 13.31 -6.86
C LYS A 94 0.56 12.18 -7.20
N ARG A 95 0.04 11.01 -7.60
CA ARG A 95 0.82 9.78 -7.84
C ARG A 95 0.83 9.37 -9.31
N LEU A 96 -0.19 9.77 -10.07
CA LEU A 96 -0.34 9.43 -11.49
C LEU A 96 -0.52 10.73 -12.27
N ASN A 97 0.51 11.14 -13.02
CA ASN A 97 0.49 12.40 -13.76
C ASN A 97 -0.55 12.34 -14.89
N ILE A 98 -1.54 13.25 -14.88
CA ILE A 98 -2.85 13.07 -15.57
C ILE A 98 -2.83 13.46 -17.06
N SER A 99 -1.68 13.71 -17.68
CA SER A 99 -1.68 13.92 -19.13
C SER A 99 -2.09 12.63 -19.86
N SER A 100 -3.15 12.72 -20.67
CA SER A 100 -3.91 11.60 -21.24
C SER A 100 -3.08 10.57 -22.02
N ASN A 101 -2.00 11.01 -22.69
CA ASN A 101 -1.09 10.12 -23.42
C ASN A 101 -0.13 9.34 -22.52
N HIS A 102 0.15 9.84 -21.31
CA HIS A 102 1.03 9.18 -20.35
C HIS A 102 0.27 8.31 -19.35
N ARG A 103 -1.07 8.37 -19.27
CA ARG A 103 -1.83 7.60 -18.27
C ARG A 103 -1.73 6.10 -18.45
N LEU A 104 -1.85 5.61 -19.69
CA LEU A 104 -1.77 4.17 -19.94
C LEU A 104 -0.36 3.65 -19.63
N ILE A 105 0.66 4.36 -20.12
CA ILE A 105 2.07 4.02 -19.91
C ILE A 105 2.45 4.14 -18.43
N ALA A 106 2.05 5.22 -17.75
CA ALA A 106 2.32 5.41 -16.33
C ALA A 106 1.59 4.39 -15.45
N PHE A 107 0.35 4.04 -15.78
CA PHE A 107 -0.39 3.02 -15.04
C PHE A 107 0.21 1.63 -15.25
N VAL A 108 0.61 1.30 -16.49
CA VAL A 108 1.31 0.04 -16.79
C VAL A 108 2.66 -0.01 -16.07
N ASN A 109 3.51 1.03 -16.19
CA ASN A 109 4.80 1.11 -15.50
C ASN A 109 4.69 1.19 -13.96
N GLN A 110 3.53 1.58 -13.43
CA GLN A 110 3.24 1.60 -11.99
C GLN A 110 2.71 0.26 -11.48
N LEU A 111 2.30 -0.66 -12.35
CA LEU A 111 1.80 -1.98 -11.98
C LEU A 111 2.69 -3.15 -12.47
N TYR A 112 3.52 -2.92 -13.48
CA TYR A 112 4.49 -3.84 -14.10
C TYR A 112 5.86 -3.16 -14.25
#